data_AF-A0A9P6VPS8-F1
#
_entry.id   AF-A0A9P6VPS8-F1
#
_cell.length_a   1.000
_cell.length_b   1.000
_cell.length_c   1.000
_cell.angle_alpha   90.00
_cell.angle_beta   90.00
_cell.angle_gamma   90.00
#
_symmetry.space_group_name_H-M   'P 1'
#
loop_
_entity.id
_entity.type
_entity.pdbx_description
1 polymer ?
#
loop_
_entity_poly.entity_id
_entity_poly.type
_entity_poly.pdbx_seq_one_letter_code
_entity_poly.pdbx_strand_id
1 'polypeptide(L)'
;MTTVVFKSPGLVPDLRLTVFGKEFHVHSAVLRLHSAFFRKFLDSTEKPSSPAGTRNLFKYDYVSVVDDDDSWGLEPISMVRCTSRPQQTKSCSFQPLCKLPSATTEALKDLNRVKTEQNAFEKVLRAIYCLSYDIDSVCELEDVTRIADFYCALPALSSSLYRGLWKDTGLITSWDGIFTNADTVLAVAKKLRHPILFREAVIIIVSQPGRWLCGREDFLSEDDDNLKAVVLRAHHRLCRLKLKADHHVREALRFLPITSKSVRLSWHPEDEFSGHDHYTQIMNKLKATTFNGNEKRVADAIRSLEALLKNNLVLTKPWNGINGGCGSSFYCTEVDDKDLPWDETETDW
;
A
#
# COMPACT_ATOMS: atom_id res chain seq x y z
N MET A 1 -13.43 16.20 23.92
CA MET A 1 -12.08 15.81 23.45
C MET A 1 -11.97 14.31 23.62
N THR A 2 -11.60 13.59 22.57
CA THR A 2 -11.43 12.14 22.61
C THR A 2 -9.96 11.87 22.97
N THR A 3 -9.74 11.22 24.10
CA THR A 3 -8.39 10.86 24.57
C THR A 3 -8.14 9.38 24.31
N VAL A 4 -7.04 9.05 23.66
CA VAL A 4 -6.60 7.68 23.39
C VAL A 4 -5.37 7.38 24.23
N VAL A 5 -5.43 6.32 25.04
CA VAL A 5 -4.34 5.93 25.94
C VAL A 5 -3.72 4.63 25.44
N PHE A 6 -2.45 4.70 25.03
CA PHE A 6 -1.67 3.52 24.68
C PHE A 6 -1.12 2.88 25.95
N LYS A 7 -1.13 1.55 26.02
CA LYS A 7 -0.66 0.78 27.17
C LYS A 7 0.59 0.00 26.78
N SER A 8 1.57 -0.05 27.68
CA SER A 8 2.74 -0.92 27.57
C SER A 8 3.03 -1.54 28.94
N PRO A 9 3.25 -2.87 29.05
CA PRO A 9 3.48 -3.52 30.34
C PRO A 9 4.62 -2.90 31.14
N GLY A 10 4.35 -2.53 32.39
CA GLY A 10 5.35 -1.95 33.30
C GLY A 10 5.72 -0.49 33.04
N LEU A 11 5.11 0.17 32.06
CA LEU A 11 5.33 1.59 31.78
C LEU A 11 4.07 2.41 32.07
N VAL A 12 4.31 3.66 32.49
CA VAL A 12 3.26 4.67 32.66
C VAL A 12 3.44 5.70 31.55
N PRO A 13 2.37 6.11 30.83
CA PRO A 13 2.46 7.14 29.80
C PRO A 13 3.03 8.45 30.36
N ASP A 14 4.14 8.90 29.79
CA ASP A 14 4.89 10.08 30.23
C ASP A 14 4.92 11.19 29.17
N LEU A 15 4.32 10.94 28.00
CA LEU A 15 4.25 11.86 26.87
C LEU A 15 2.80 12.06 26.43
N ARG A 16 2.37 13.31 26.36
CA ARG A 16 1.08 13.71 25.77
C ARG A 16 1.29 14.36 24.41
N LEU A 17 0.59 13.86 23.40
CA LEU A 17 0.55 14.41 22.05
C LEU A 17 -0.87 14.89 21.76
N THR A 18 -1.03 16.13 21.33
CA THR A 18 -2.32 16.71 20.97
C THR A 18 -2.36 16.99 19.47
N VAL A 19 -3.00 16.13 18.69
CA VAL A 19 -3.06 16.26 17.23
C VAL A 19 -4.45 16.76 16.83
N PHE A 20 -4.50 18.00 16.36
CA PHE A 20 -5.72 18.73 15.99
C PHE A 20 -6.84 18.62 17.06
N GLY A 21 -6.46 18.69 18.34
CA GLY A 21 -7.39 18.60 19.48
C GLY A 21 -7.77 17.19 19.94
N LYS A 22 -7.24 16.14 19.31
CA LYS A 22 -7.32 14.75 19.80
C LYS A 22 -6.07 14.44 20.62
N GLU A 23 -6.28 13.92 21.83
CA GLU A 23 -5.19 13.67 22.77
C GLU A 23 -4.74 12.20 22.72
N PHE A 24 -3.43 12.00 22.70
CA PHE A 24 -2.80 10.69 22.77
C PHE A 24 -1.85 10.64 23.96
N HIS A 25 -2.06 9.69 24.86
CA HIS A 25 -1.15 9.41 25.98
C HIS A 25 -0.28 8.20 25.60
N VAL A 26 1.02 8.44 25.51
CA VAL A 26 2.02 7.48 25.00
C VAL A 26 3.27 7.49 25.88
N HIS A 27 4.16 6.55 25.62
CA HIS A 27 5.44 6.37 26.31
C HIS A 27 6.57 6.87 25.42
N SER A 28 7.36 7.81 25.93
CA SER A 28 8.55 8.35 25.26
C SER A 28 9.53 7.24 24.87
N ALA A 29 9.76 6.27 25.78
CA ALA A 29 10.66 5.14 25.55
C ALA A 29 10.26 4.28 24.33
N VAL A 30 8.96 4.03 24.14
CA VAL A 30 8.46 3.23 23.00
C VAL A 30 8.62 4.01 21.69
N LEU A 31 8.32 5.31 21.68
CA LEU A 31 8.50 6.13 20.47
C LEU A 31 9.98 6.21 20.07
N ARG A 32 10.91 6.40 21.01
CA ARG A 32 12.37 6.46 20.72
C ARG A 32 12.91 5.15 20.15
N LEU A 33 12.31 4.02 20.52
CA LEU A 33 12.72 2.71 20.01
C LEU A 33 12.38 2.57 18.52
N HIS A 34 11.19 3.01 18.11
CA HIS A 34 10.64 2.77 16.78
C HIS A 34 10.64 3.99 15.84
N SER A 35 11.18 5.13 16.28
CA SER A 35 11.27 6.34 15.47
C SER A 35 12.57 7.10 15.74
N ALA A 36 13.38 7.25 14.69
CA ALA A 36 14.60 8.04 14.73
C ALA A 36 14.31 9.53 15.02
N PHE A 37 13.17 10.03 14.53
CA PHE A 37 12.68 11.37 14.83
C PHE A 37 12.50 11.56 16.33
N PHE A 38 11.69 10.72 16.99
CA PHE A 38 11.42 10.86 18.41
C PHE A 38 12.64 10.60 19.28
N ARG A 39 13.57 9.74 18.83
CA ARG A 39 14.88 9.56 19.48
C ARG A 39 15.63 10.89 19.54
N LYS A 40 15.90 11.51 18.39
CA LYS A 40 16.62 12.79 18.31
C LYS A 40 15.87 13.94 19.00
N PHE A 41 14.55 14.00 18.81
CA PHE A 41 13.71 15.12 19.22
C PHE A 41 13.40 15.13 20.72
N LEU A 42 13.22 13.95 21.34
CA LEU A 42 12.97 13.85 22.78
C LEU A 42 14.27 13.88 23.60
N ASP A 43 15.43 13.59 22.98
CA ASP A 43 16.75 13.70 23.62
C ASP A 43 17.26 15.15 23.60
N SER A 44 16.97 15.93 22.55
CA SER A 44 17.34 17.36 22.47
C SER A 44 16.56 18.27 23.44
N THR A 45 15.39 17.80 23.89
CA THR A 45 14.46 18.55 24.75
C THR A 45 14.60 18.21 26.24
N GLU A 46 15.69 17.55 26.67
CA GLU A 46 15.98 17.25 28.08
C GLU A 46 16.20 18.49 29.00
N LYS A 47 15.90 19.71 28.55
CA LYS A 47 15.70 20.84 29.46
C LYS A 47 14.23 20.90 29.87
N PRO A 48 13.87 20.43 31.07
CA PRO A 48 12.50 20.52 31.55
C PRO A 48 12.08 22.00 31.64
N SER A 49 11.22 22.43 30.73
CA SER A 49 10.44 23.64 30.94
C SER A 49 9.25 23.30 31.83
N SER A 50 9.41 23.40 33.14
CA SER A 50 8.30 23.78 34.01
C SER A 50 8.78 24.50 35.28
N PRO A 51 8.23 25.70 35.57
CA PRO A 51 8.37 26.36 36.86
C PRO A 51 7.79 25.46 37.95
N ALA A 52 8.43 25.45 39.11
CA ALA A 52 7.93 24.76 40.31
C ALA A 52 6.49 25.19 40.62
N GLY A 53 5.53 24.26 40.60
CA GLY A 53 4.17 24.51 41.11
C GLY A 53 3.04 23.69 40.50
N THR A 54 3.16 23.25 39.25
CA THR A 54 2.09 22.46 38.59
C THR A 54 2.50 20.98 38.57
N ARG A 55 1.67 20.09 39.14
CA ARG A 55 1.80 18.63 38.94
C ARG A 55 1.55 18.32 37.46
N ASN A 56 2.56 18.49 36.61
CA ASN A 56 2.50 17.99 35.24
C ASN A 56 2.56 16.46 35.32
N LEU A 57 1.45 15.80 35.01
CA LEU A 57 1.38 14.33 34.93
C LEU A 57 2.28 13.78 33.82
N PHE A 58 2.62 14.58 32.82
CA PHE A 58 3.43 14.19 31.67
C PHE A 58 4.78 14.91 31.70
N LYS A 59 5.86 14.16 31.46
CA LYS A 59 7.21 14.69 31.30
C LYS A 59 7.33 15.53 30.03
N TYR A 60 6.57 15.15 29.01
CA TYR A 60 6.59 15.77 27.69
C TYR A 60 5.17 16.11 27.23
N ASP A 61 4.99 17.28 26.62
CA ASP A 61 3.68 17.78 26.16
C ASP A 61 3.81 18.51 24.83
N TYR A 62 3.16 17.98 23.79
CA TYR A 62 3.28 18.42 22.41
C TYR A 62 1.93 18.65 21.76
N VAL A 63 1.91 19.58 20.80
CA VAL A 63 0.71 19.93 20.03
C VAL A 63 1.05 20.00 18.54
N SER A 64 0.09 19.62 17.69
CA SER A 64 0.19 19.81 16.24
C SER A 64 0.19 21.29 15.90
N VAL A 65 1.16 21.72 15.11
CA VAL A 65 1.27 23.06 14.55
C VAL A 65 1.27 22.94 13.03
N VAL A 66 0.52 23.82 12.36
CA VAL A 66 0.46 23.90 10.90
C VAL A 66 1.44 24.97 10.44
N ASP A 67 2.29 24.63 9.47
CA ASP A 67 3.27 25.51 8.86
C ASP A 67 2.67 26.29 7.68
N ASP A 68 3.41 27.27 7.14
CA ASP A 68 2.95 28.16 6.07
C ASP A 68 2.63 27.43 4.75
N ASP A 69 3.12 26.20 4.58
CA ASP A 69 2.88 25.33 3.42
C ASP A 69 1.71 24.36 3.62
N ASP A 70 0.87 24.57 4.63
CA ASP A 70 -0.20 23.68 5.07
C ASP A 70 0.27 22.29 5.52
N SER A 71 1.58 22.05 5.65
CA SER A 71 2.12 20.87 6.33
C SER A 71 1.98 21.03 7.85
N TRP A 72 2.12 19.95 8.61
CA TRP A 72 2.01 20.02 10.06
C TRP A 72 3.00 19.10 10.76
N GLY A 73 3.43 19.53 11.95
CA GLY A 73 4.35 18.80 12.81
C GLY A 73 3.99 18.93 14.28
N LEU A 74 4.63 18.11 15.13
CA LEU A 74 4.49 18.20 16.58
C LEU A 74 5.53 19.17 17.16
N GLU A 75 5.07 20.16 17.93
CA GLU A 75 5.93 21.10 18.65
C GLU A 75 5.70 21.08 20.16
N PRO A 76 6.75 21.35 20.98
CA PRO A 76 6.57 21.45 22.42
C PRO A 76 5.61 22.58 22.77
N ILE A 77 4.66 22.32 23.67
CA ILE A 77 3.69 23.34 24.10
C ILE A 77 4.35 24.59 24.71
N SER A 78 5.56 24.44 25.25
CA SER A 78 6.35 25.54 25.80
C SER A 78 6.84 26.52 24.72
N MET A 79 7.16 26.05 23.52
CA MET A 79 7.59 26.89 22.40
C MET A 79 6.40 27.68 21.82
N VAL A 80 5.25 27.01 21.67
CA VAL A 80 4.01 27.63 21.15
C VAL A 80 3.49 28.76 22.06
N ARG A 81 3.69 28.65 23.37
CA ARG A 81 3.30 29.72 24.31
C ARG A 81 4.21 30.95 24.24
N CYS A 82 5.48 30.79 23.88
CA CYS A 82 6.45 31.89 23.84
C CYS A 82 6.27 32.85 22.65
N THR A 83 5.67 32.41 21.55
CA THR A 83 5.42 33.24 20.35
C THR A 83 4.23 34.19 20.50
N SER A 84 3.48 34.11 21.60
CA SER A 84 2.30 34.96 21.86
C SER A 84 2.62 36.33 22.50
N ARG A 85 3.89 36.76 22.57
CA ARG A 85 4.28 38.13 22.97
C ARG A 85 4.49 39.00 21.71
N PRO A 86 3.95 40.24 21.67
CA PRO A 86 4.06 41.09 20.49
C PRO A 86 5.48 41.68 20.41
N GLN A 87 6.36 41.05 19.65
CA GLN A 87 7.55 41.72 19.12
C GLN A 87 7.45 41.75 17.60
N GLN A 88 7.27 42.97 17.09
CA GLN A 88 7.35 43.31 15.68
C GLN A 88 8.77 43.03 15.16
N THR A 89 9.04 41.83 14.66
CA THR A 89 10.09 41.61 13.66
C THR A 89 9.78 40.36 12.84
N LYS A 90 9.41 40.58 11.58
CA LYS A 90 9.42 39.65 10.42
C LYS A 90 8.93 38.21 10.68
N SER A 91 7.62 38.09 10.81
CA SER A 91 6.75 37.16 10.05
C SER A 91 7.12 35.67 9.99
N CYS A 92 6.90 34.93 11.07
CA CYS A 92 6.41 33.54 11.02
C CYS A 92 5.12 33.51 11.85
N SER A 93 3.96 33.39 11.20
CA SER A 93 2.66 33.44 11.85
C SER A 93 2.18 32.05 12.24
N PHE A 94 2.64 31.55 13.38
CA PHE A 94 2.16 30.28 13.93
C PHE A 94 0.76 30.44 14.54
N GLN A 95 -0.23 29.68 14.05
CA GLN A 95 -1.55 29.58 14.69
C GLN A 95 -1.76 28.17 15.25
N PRO A 96 -1.83 27.98 16.59
CA PRO A 96 -2.24 26.71 17.16
C PRO A 96 -3.71 26.44 16.83
N LEU A 97 -3.96 25.43 16.00
CA LEU A 97 -5.31 25.01 15.60
C LEU A 97 -5.98 24.28 16.77
N CYS A 98 -6.58 25.04 17.69
CA CYS A 98 -7.29 24.52 18.86
C CYS A 98 -8.82 24.69 18.79
N LYS A 99 -9.38 25.16 17.66
CA LYS A 99 -10.83 25.39 17.52
C LYS A 99 -11.39 24.72 16.28
N LEU A 100 -12.40 23.85 16.47
CA LEU A 100 -13.21 23.28 15.40
C LEU A 100 -13.96 24.41 14.67
N PRO A 101 -13.93 24.47 13.33
CA PRO A 101 -14.64 25.50 12.58
C PRO A 101 -16.16 25.24 12.53
N SER A 102 -16.93 26.33 12.50
CA SER A 102 -18.40 26.34 12.34
C SER A 102 -18.81 25.82 10.96
N ALA A 103 -19.95 25.12 10.85
CA ALA A 103 -20.37 24.36 9.67
C ALA A 103 -20.63 25.22 8.41
N THR A 104 -19.58 25.43 7.60
CA THR A 104 -19.63 25.83 6.18
C THR A 104 -19.04 24.69 5.33
N THR A 105 -19.27 24.67 4.01
CA THR A 105 -18.74 23.63 3.12
C THR A 105 -17.21 23.54 3.14
N GLU A 106 -16.52 24.68 3.25
CA GLU A 106 -15.06 24.72 3.41
C GLU A 106 -14.63 24.24 4.81
N ALA A 107 -15.33 24.66 5.87
CA ALA A 107 -15.08 24.14 7.21
C ALA A 107 -15.31 22.63 7.34
N LEU A 108 -16.25 22.07 6.58
CA LEU A 108 -16.50 20.62 6.51
C LEU A 108 -15.36 19.88 5.82
N LYS A 109 -14.74 20.45 4.78
CA LYS A 109 -13.53 19.89 4.16
C LYS A 109 -12.36 19.91 5.14
N ASP A 110 -12.19 21.02 5.85
CA ASP A 110 -11.15 21.15 6.88
C ASP A 110 -11.35 20.14 8.02
N LEU A 111 -12.60 19.94 8.47
CA LEU A 111 -12.96 18.94 9.47
C LEU A 111 -12.66 17.51 9.02
N ASN A 112 -12.93 17.18 7.75
CA ASN A 112 -12.63 15.86 7.20
C ASN A 112 -11.13 15.65 7.09
N ARG A 113 -10.38 16.65 6.58
CA ARG A 113 -8.92 16.62 6.55
C ARG A 113 -8.32 16.40 7.94
N VAL A 114 -8.78 17.16 8.94
CA VAL A 114 -8.37 16.99 10.35
C VAL A 114 -8.61 15.58 10.85
N LYS A 115 -9.78 14.99 10.57
CA LYS A 115 -10.10 13.61 10.98
C LYS A 115 -9.21 12.60 10.27
N THR A 116 -8.93 12.78 8.98
CA THR A 116 -8.02 11.92 8.22
C THR A 116 -6.62 11.94 8.82
N GLU A 117 -6.06 13.12 9.09
CA GLU A 117 -4.75 13.28 9.72
C GLU A 117 -4.71 12.65 11.13
N GLN A 118 -5.74 12.87 11.94
CA GLN A 118 -5.86 12.26 13.28
C GLN A 118 -5.90 10.73 13.22
N ASN A 119 -6.64 10.17 12.27
CA ASN A 119 -6.77 8.73 12.09
C ASN A 119 -5.48 8.13 11.56
N ALA A 120 -4.85 8.76 10.57
CA ALA A 120 -3.59 8.31 10.01
C ALA A 120 -2.47 8.35 11.06
N PHE A 121 -2.39 9.43 11.86
CA PHE A 121 -1.45 9.52 12.97
C PHE A 121 -1.70 8.46 14.05
N GLU A 122 -2.97 8.21 14.41
CA GLU A 122 -3.31 7.12 15.33
C GLU A 122 -2.85 5.76 14.79
N LYS A 123 -3.02 5.48 13.49
CA LYS A 123 -2.58 4.23 12.87
C LYS A 123 -1.06 4.09 12.90
N VAL A 124 -0.30 5.16 12.71
CA VAL A 124 1.17 5.15 12.91
C VAL A 124 1.53 4.84 14.37
N LEU A 125 0.84 5.42 15.35
CA LEU A 125 1.04 5.05 16.76
C LEU A 125 0.69 3.58 17.01
N ARG A 126 -0.40 3.07 16.43
CA ARG A 126 -0.77 1.65 16.57
C ARG A 126 0.29 0.74 15.95
N ALA A 127 0.86 1.11 14.81
CA ALA A 127 2.00 0.41 14.20
C ALA A 127 3.21 0.36 15.15
N ILE A 128 3.62 1.50 15.73
CA ILE A 128 4.71 1.59 16.70
C ILE A 128 4.47 0.70 17.93
N TYR A 129 3.22 0.61 18.39
CA TYR A 129 2.84 -0.21 19.55
C TYR A 129 2.51 -1.68 19.17
N CYS A 130 2.70 -2.08 17.91
CA CYS A 130 2.31 -3.41 17.42
C CYS A 130 0.83 -3.75 17.67
N LEU A 131 -0.05 -2.74 17.66
CA LEU A 131 -1.49 -2.88 17.80
C LEU A 131 -2.16 -3.04 16.44
N SER A 132 -3.28 -3.75 16.39
CA SER A 132 -4.03 -3.93 15.16
C SER A 132 -4.72 -2.64 14.72
N TYR A 133 -4.71 -2.41 13.41
CA TYR A 133 -5.48 -1.41 12.70
C TYR A 133 -5.75 -1.94 11.28
N ASP A 134 -6.72 -1.33 10.61
CA ASP A 134 -7.12 -1.71 9.26
C ASP A 134 -6.75 -0.57 8.29
N ILE A 135 -6.71 -0.81 6.98
CA ILE A 135 -6.50 0.21 5.95
C ILE A 135 -7.59 0.06 4.92
N ASP A 136 -8.46 1.05 4.80
CA ASP A 136 -9.71 0.92 4.05
C ASP A 136 -9.62 1.47 2.63
N SER A 137 -8.57 2.22 2.29
CA SER A 137 -8.38 2.76 0.94
C SER A 137 -6.91 2.99 0.61
N VAL A 138 -6.62 3.20 -0.67
CA VAL A 138 -5.28 3.56 -1.13
C VAL A 138 -4.87 4.95 -0.63
N CYS A 139 -5.79 5.91 -0.61
CA CYS A 139 -5.53 7.24 -0.05
C CYS A 139 -5.15 7.16 1.43
N GLU A 140 -5.81 6.30 2.21
CA GLU A 140 -5.45 6.10 3.61
C GLU A 140 -4.07 5.45 3.76
N LEU A 141 -3.74 4.48 2.90
CA LEU A 141 -2.40 3.87 2.88
C LEU A 141 -1.32 4.94 2.61
N GLU A 142 -1.57 5.86 1.68
CA GLU A 142 -0.68 6.99 1.38
C GLU A 142 -0.53 7.93 2.58
N ASP A 143 -1.63 8.34 3.22
CA ASP A 143 -1.60 9.24 4.37
C ASP A 143 -0.84 8.64 5.56
N VAL A 144 -1.11 7.38 5.89
CA VAL A 144 -0.41 6.68 6.98
C VAL A 144 1.08 6.54 6.65
N THR A 145 1.42 6.25 5.39
CA THR A 145 2.81 6.15 4.92
C THR A 145 3.52 7.50 4.97
N ARG A 146 2.86 8.59 4.56
CA ARG A 146 3.39 9.95 4.61
C ARG A 146 3.69 10.38 6.04
N ILE A 147 2.78 10.12 6.97
CA ILE A 147 3.00 10.44 8.39
C ILE A 147 4.11 9.57 8.98
N ALA A 148 4.15 8.28 8.66
CA ALA A 148 5.23 7.41 9.10
C ALA A 148 6.60 7.84 8.56
N ASP A 149 6.68 8.28 7.31
CA ASP A 149 7.89 8.85 6.73
C ASP A 149 8.37 10.09 7.48
N PHE A 150 7.47 11.05 7.70
CA PHE A 150 7.78 12.29 8.42
C PHE A 150 8.30 12.03 9.84
N TYR A 151 7.68 11.09 10.56
CA TYR A 151 8.11 10.70 11.91
C TYR A 151 9.14 9.56 11.91
N CYS A 152 9.77 9.24 10.78
CA CYS A 152 10.80 8.21 10.63
C CYS A 152 10.42 6.86 11.26
N ALA A 153 9.23 6.37 10.95
CA ALA A 153 8.59 5.17 11.48
C ALA A 153 8.15 4.18 10.38
N LEU A 154 8.69 4.30 9.16
CA LEU A 154 8.38 3.40 8.04
C LEU A 154 8.62 1.91 8.37
N PRO A 155 9.71 1.51 9.06
CA PRO A 155 9.91 0.10 9.42
C PRO A 155 8.83 -0.45 10.37
N ALA A 156 8.37 0.36 11.32
CA ALA A 156 7.30 0.00 12.24
C ALA A 156 5.95 -0.16 11.50
N LEU A 157 5.69 0.73 10.54
CA LEU A 157 4.51 0.63 9.68
C LEU A 157 4.57 -0.62 8.79
N SER A 158 5.68 -0.81 8.06
CA SER A 158 5.86 -1.95 7.16
C SER A 158 5.68 -3.30 7.87
N SER A 159 6.31 -3.48 9.03
CA SER A 159 6.19 -4.73 9.80
C SER A 159 4.78 -5.00 10.38
N SER A 160 4.00 -3.95 10.65
CA SER A 160 2.66 -4.10 11.23
C SER A 160 1.55 -4.26 10.17
N LEU A 161 1.78 -3.84 8.92
CA LEU A 161 0.84 -3.99 7.81
C LEU A 161 0.46 -5.44 7.53
N TYR A 162 1.36 -6.40 7.79
CA TYR A 162 1.06 -7.83 7.71
C TYR A 162 -0.12 -8.27 8.59
N ARG A 163 -0.63 -7.48 9.53
CA ARG A 163 -1.85 -7.81 10.29
C ARG A 163 -3.10 -7.15 9.71
N GLY A 164 -2.95 -5.95 9.14
CA GLY A 164 -4.07 -5.20 8.55
C GLY A 164 -4.47 -5.72 7.17
N LEU A 165 -3.50 -6.17 6.37
CA LEU A 165 -3.71 -6.54 4.96
C LEU A 165 -4.43 -7.88 4.74
N TRP A 166 -4.55 -8.73 5.77
CA TRP A 166 -5.18 -10.06 5.65
C TRP A 166 -6.67 -10.07 5.97
N LYS A 167 -7.20 -8.93 6.43
CA LYS A 167 -8.64 -8.77 6.56
C LYS A 167 -9.19 -8.33 5.21
N ASP A 168 -10.44 -8.68 4.92
CA ASP A 168 -11.15 -8.14 3.76
C ASP A 168 -11.35 -6.63 3.97
N THR A 169 -10.34 -5.86 3.58
CA THR A 169 -10.31 -4.40 3.71
C THR A 169 -10.76 -3.72 2.43
N GLY A 170 -11.30 -2.50 2.56
CA GLY A 170 -11.64 -1.67 1.41
C GLY A 170 -10.46 -1.48 0.44
N LEU A 171 -9.21 -1.50 0.91
CA LEU A 171 -8.00 -1.44 0.06
C LEU A 171 -8.00 -2.46 -1.10
N ILE A 172 -8.59 -3.64 -0.89
CA ILE A 172 -8.64 -4.72 -1.88
C ILE A 172 -10.02 -4.75 -2.56
N THR A 173 -11.10 -4.54 -1.79
CA THR A 173 -12.47 -4.77 -2.25
C THR A 173 -13.13 -3.54 -2.88
N SER A 174 -12.57 -2.35 -2.72
CA SER A 174 -13.19 -1.12 -3.22
C SER A 174 -12.88 -0.86 -4.70
N TRP A 175 -13.73 -0.07 -5.35
CA TRP A 175 -13.56 0.33 -6.75
C TRP A 175 -12.32 1.22 -6.96
N ASP A 176 -11.94 1.98 -5.92
CA ASP A 176 -10.72 2.78 -5.80
C ASP A 176 -9.57 2.02 -5.09
N GLY A 177 -9.67 0.70 -5.03
CA GLY A 177 -8.68 -0.17 -4.40
C GLY A 177 -7.42 -0.37 -5.24
N ILE A 178 -6.65 -1.40 -4.87
CA ILE A 178 -5.33 -1.71 -5.45
C ILE A 178 -5.36 -1.91 -6.97
N PHE A 179 -6.45 -2.42 -7.54
CA PHE A 179 -6.55 -2.66 -9.00
C PHE A 179 -6.58 -1.38 -9.83
N THR A 180 -7.20 -0.33 -9.31
CA THR A 180 -7.34 0.96 -10.00
C THR A 180 -6.13 1.85 -9.76
N ASN A 181 -5.52 1.75 -8.57
CA ASN A 181 -4.43 2.61 -8.11
C ASN A 181 -3.11 1.84 -7.92
N ALA A 182 -2.85 0.84 -8.76
CA ALA A 182 -1.69 -0.04 -8.62
C ALA A 182 -0.35 0.71 -8.68
N ASP A 183 -0.26 1.79 -9.47
CA ASP A 183 0.96 2.62 -9.58
C ASP A 183 1.28 3.32 -8.26
N THR A 184 0.24 3.89 -7.63
CA THR A 184 0.32 4.50 -6.30
C THR A 184 0.72 3.48 -5.25
N VAL A 185 0.07 2.31 -5.25
CA VAL A 185 0.41 1.23 -4.31
C VAL A 185 1.83 0.72 -4.52
N LEU A 186 2.30 0.66 -5.77
CA LEU A 186 3.69 0.30 -6.09
C LEU A 186 4.68 1.29 -5.48
N ALA A 187 4.44 2.59 -5.62
CA ALA A 187 5.27 3.64 -5.04
C ALA A 187 5.29 3.58 -3.50
N VAL A 188 4.11 3.41 -2.88
CA VAL A 188 3.99 3.26 -1.42
C VAL A 188 4.68 1.99 -0.94
N ALA A 189 4.48 0.86 -1.62
CA ALA A 189 5.10 -0.40 -1.28
C ALA A 189 6.62 -0.35 -1.38
N LYS A 190 7.16 0.35 -2.39
CA LYS A 190 8.60 0.61 -2.50
C LYS A 190 9.10 1.44 -1.33
N LYS A 191 8.40 2.52 -0.98
CA LYS A 191 8.78 3.39 0.14
C LYS A 191 8.77 2.66 1.49
N LEU A 192 7.76 1.83 1.71
CA LEU A 192 7.64 0.98 2.90
C LEU A 192 8.59 -0.23 2.89
N ARG A 193 9.19 -0.53 1.73
CA ARG A 193 9.91 -1.78 1.47
C ARG A 193 9.06 -3.01 1.82
N HIS A 194 7.77 -2.96 1.49
CA HIS A 194 6.80 -3.97 1.88
C HIS A 194 6.62 -5.02 0.77
N PRO A 195 7.18 -6.25 0.89
CA PRO A 195 7.31 -7.16 -0.23
C PRO A 195 5.99 -7.66 -0.80
N ILE A 196 4.98 -7.92 0.04
CA ILE A 196 3.70 -8.46 -0.44
C ILE A 196 2.97 -7.43 -1.31
N LEU A 197 2.73 -6.22 -0.77
CA LEU A 197 2.13 -5.10 -1.51
C LEU A 197 2.87 -4.80 -2.82
N PHE A 198 4.20 -4.87 -2.81
CA PHE A 198 4.99 -4.62 -4.01
C PHE A 198 4.74 -5.68 -5.08
N ARG A 199 4.77 -6.97 -4.71
CA ARG A 199 4.49 -8.06 -5.66
C ARG A 199 3.06 -7.97 -6.21
N GLU A 200 2.07 -7.69 -5.36
CA GLU A 200 0.68 -7.49 -5.79
C GLU A 200 0.58 -6.39 -6.84
N ALA A 201 1.13 -5.21 -6.54
CA ALA A 201 1.07 -4.05 -7.42
C ALA A 201 1.77 -4.31 -8.76
N VAL A 202 2.96 -4.92 -8.74
CA VAL A 202 3.68 -5.30 -9.98
C VAL A 202 2.85 -6.29 -10.80
N ILE A 203 2.31 -7.34 -10.19
CA ILE A 203 1.47 -8.32 -10.89
C ILE A 203 0.29 -7.58 -11.54
N ILE A 204 -0.46 -6.80 -10.77
CA ILE A 204 -1.63 -6.06 -11.27
C ILE A 204 -1.28 -5.16 -12.46
N ILE A 205 -0.17 -4.44 -12.40
CA ILE A 205 0.28 -3.55 -13.48
C ILE A 205 0.58 -4.34 -14.76
N VAL A 206 1.32 -5.45 -14.65
CA VAL A 206 1.71 -6.24 -15.85
C VAL A 206 0.55 -7.01 -16.45
N SER A 207 -0.50 -7.29 -15.67
CA SER A 207 -1.71 -7.99 -16.11
C SER A 207 -2.68 -7.13 -16.92
N GLN A 208 -2.50 -5.81 -16.95
CA GLN A 208 -3.44 -4.89 -17.61
C GLN A 208 -3.08 -4.64 -19.09
N PRO A 209 -3.81 -5.25 -20.05
CA PRO A 209 -3.50 -5.14 -21.49
C PRO A 209 -3.38 -3.70 -21.99
N GLY A 210 -4.30 -2.82 -21.59
CA GLY A 210 -4.36 -1.43 -22.05
C GLY A 210 -3.13 -0.58 -21.73
N ARG A 211 -2.34 -0.96 -20.71
CA ARG A 211 -1.14 -0.21 -20.31
C ARG A 211 0.04 -0.44 -21.26
N TRP A 212 0.12 -1.64 -21.84
CA TRP A 212 1.24 -2.04 -22.69
C TRP A 212 1.00 -1.77 -24.18
N LEU A 213 -0.27 -1.70 -24.61
CA LEU A 213 -0.69 -1.48 -25.99
C LEU A 213 -0.34 -0.10 -26.58
N CYS A 214 -0.06 0.89 -25.73
CA CYS A 214 0.18 2.27 -26.17
C CYS A 214 1.66 2.69 -26.18
N GLY A 215 2.61 1.78 -25.90
CA GLY A 215 4.03 2.14 -25.77
C GLY A 215 4.32 3.18 -24.68
N ARG A 216 3.34 3.45 -23.81
CA ARG A 216 3.48 4.35 -22.66
C ARG A 216 4.06 3.58 -21.51
N GLU A 217 5.37 3.61 -21.39
CA GLU A 217 6.04 3.35 -20.10
C GLU A 217 5.82 4.52 -19.12
N ASP A 218 5.10 5.57 -19.55
CA ASP A 218 4.78 6.80 -18.80
C ASP A 218 4.11 6.57 -17.44
N PHE A 219 3.56 5.38 -17.17
CA PHE A 219 3.00 5.03 -15.85
C PHE A 219 4.08 4.75 -14.79
N LEU A 220 5.32 4.52 -15.21
CA LEU A 220 6.48 4.45 -14.33
C LEU A 220 7.19 5.80 -14.37
N SER A 221 7.43 6.38 -13.20
CA SER A 221 8.23 7.60 -13.07
C SER A 221 9.52 7.48 -13.88
N GLU A 222 9.83 8.52 -14.66
CA GLU A 222 10.99 8.50 -15.57
C GLU A 222 12.31 8.21 -14.83
N ASP A 223 12.38 8.49 -13.53
CA ASP A 223 13.63 8.51 -12.76
C ASP A 223 13.96 7.20 -12.02
N ASP A 224 13.15 6.14 -12.15
CA ASP A 224 13.31 4.90 -11.37
C ASP A 224 13.65 3.67 -12.24
N ASP A 225 14.86 3.66 -12.79
CA ASP A 225 15.36 2.60 -13.69
C ASP A 225 15.28 1.20 -13.06
N ASN A 226 15.53 1.08 -11.75
CA ASN A 226 15.43 -0.19 -11.04
C ASN A 226 13.99 -0.69 -11.02
N LEU A 227 13.03 0.18 -10.72
CA LEU A 227 11.61 -0.19 -10.72
C LEU A 227 11.14 -0.57 -12.13
N LYS A 228 11.51 0.21 -13.14
CA LYS A 228 11.22 -0.12 -14.55
C LYS A 228 11.75 -1.47 -14.95
N ALA A 229 13.00 -1.76 -14.60
CA ALA A 229 13.62 -3.05 -14.91
C ALA A 229 12.85 -4.22 -14.29
N VAL A 230 12.34 -4.08 -13.06
CA VAL A 230 11.54 -5.12 -12.38
C VAL A 230 10.20 -5.33 -13.08
N VAL A 231 9.48 -4.26 -13.36
CA VAL A 231 8.16 -4.33 -14.02
C VAL A 231 8.30 -4.91 -15.44
N LEU A 232 9.32 -4.50 -16.20
CA LEU A 232 9.61 -5.05 -17.52
C LEU A 232 9.98 -6.54 -17.48
N ARG A 233 10.81 -6.98 -16.52
CA ARG A 233 11.10 -8.41 -16.34
C ARG A 233 9.84 -9.21 -16.03
N ALA A 234 8.99 -8.70 -15.15
CA ALA A 234 7.72 -9.30 -14.79
C ALA A 234 6.77 -9.41 -16.00
N HIS A 235 6.68 -8.36 -16.81
CA HIS A 235 5.91 -8.33 -18.05
C HIS A 235 6.45 -9.32 -19.09
N HIS A 236 7.75 -9.32 -19.37
CA HIS A 236 8.37 -10.28 -20.28
C HIS A 236 8.16 -11.73 -19.84
N ARG A 237 8.21 -12.00 -18.52
CA ARG A 237 7.90 -13.32 -17.96
C ARG A 237 6.46 -13.72 -18.29
N LEU A 238 5.50 -12.82 -18.10
CA LEU A 238 4.10 -13.05 -18.44
C LEU A 238 3.91 -13.32 -19.95
N CYS A 239 4.51 -12.49 -20.82
CA CYS A 239 4.47 -12.70 -22.27
C CYS A 239 5.05 -14.06 -22.68
N ARG A 240 6.13 -14.51 -22.04
CA ARG A 240 6.71 -15.85 -22.27
C ARG A 240 5.77 -16.97 -21.85
N LEU A 241 5.09 -16.83 -20.71
CA LEU A 241 4.09 -17.82 -20.25
C LEU A 241 2.95 -17.92 -21.26
N LYS A 242 2.42 -16.77 -21.70
CA LYS A 242 1.35 -16.70 -22.69
C LYS A 242 1.76 -17.31 -24.03
N LEU A 243 2.89 -16.90 -24.60
CA LEU A 243 3.40 -17.44 -25.87
C LEU A 243 3.61 -18.96 -25.80
N LYS A 244 4.10 -19.46 -24.67
CA LYS A 244 4.28 -20.91 -24.45
C LYS A 244 2.93 -21.64 -24.40
N ALA A 245 1.95 -21.09 -23.69
CA ALA A 245 0.60 -21.63 -23.64
C ALA A 245 -0.05 -21.61 -25.03
N ASP A 246 0.04 -20.51 -25.76
CA ASP A 246 -0.48 -20.38 -27.13
C ASP A 246 0.14 -21.39 -28.09
N HIS A 247 1.45 -21.59 -28.01
CA HIS A 247 2.14 -22.59 -28.81
C HIS A 247 1.63 -24.01 -28.52
N HIS A 248 1.61 -24.43 -27.25
CA HIS A 248 1.17 -25.77 -26.89
C HIS A 248 -0.32 -26.01 -27.13
N VAL A 249 -1.17 -25.01 -26.89
CA VAL A 249 -2.59 -25.07 -27.24
C VAL A 249 -2.75 -25.26 -28.74
N ARG A 250 -2.10 -24.44 -29.56
CA ARG A 250 -2.16 -24.57 -31.03
C ARG A 250 -1.74 -25.96 -31.49
N GLU A 251 -0.68 -26.50 -30.92
CA GLU A 251 -0.23 -27.87 -31.22
C GLU A 251 -1.26 -28.92 -30.79
N ALA A 252 -1.84 -28.81 -29.60
CA ALA A 252 -2.87 -29.74 -29.14
C ALA A 252 -4.16 -29.66 -30.00
N LEU A 253 -4.58 -28.46 -30.37
CA LEU A 253 -5.80 -28.22 -31.17
C LEU A 253 -5.72 -28.84 -32.58
N ARG A 254 -4.52 -28.99 -33.16
CA ARG A 254 -4.31 -29.65 -34.47
C ARG A 254 -4.82 -31.10 -34.50
N PHE A 255 -4.86 -31.75 -33.34
CA PHE A 255 -5.22 -33.18 -33.21
C PHE A 255 -6.62 -33.40 -32.64
N LEU A 256 -7.36 -32.35 -32.31
CA LEU A 256 -8.75 -32.48 -31.93
C LEU A 256 -9.60 -32.95 -33.12
N PRO A 257 -10.55 -33.89 -32.91
CA PRO A 257 -11.48 -34.32 -33.95
C PRO A 257 -12.33 -33.13 -34.45
N ILE A 258 -12.80 -33.22 -35.70
CA ILE A 258 -13.52 -32.15 -36.42
C ILE A 258 -14.79 -31.67 -35.68
N THR A 259 -15.35 -32.51 -34.79
CA THR A 259 -16.47 -32.16 -33.90
C THR A 259 -16.12 -31.08 -32.86
N SER A 260 -14.82 -30.83 -32.59
CA SER A 260 -14.34 -29.72 -31.76
C SER A 260 -14.13 -28.41 -32.55
N LYS A 261 -14.80 -28.21 -33.70
CA LYS A 261 -14.79 -26.96 -34.47
C LYS A 261 -15.07 -25.71 -33.59
N SER A 262 -15.86 -25.85 -32.53
CA SER A 262 -16.15 -24.76 -31.58
C SER A 262 -14.91 -24.23 -30.85
N VAL A 263 -13.86 -25.03 -30.65
CA VAL A 263 -12.61 -24.61 -29.97
C VAL A 263 -11.65 -23.94 -30.95
N ARG A 264 -11.57 -24.45 -32.19
CA ARG A 264 -10.75 -23.85 -33.24
C ARG A 264 -11.30 -22.50 -33.72
N LEU A 265 -12.62 -22.34 -33.75
CA LEU A 265 -13.28 -21.10 -34.14
C LEU A 265 -13.23 -20.01 -33.07
N SER A 266 -13.05 -20.37 -31.79
CA SER A 266 -12.94 -19.41 -30.69
C SER A 266 -11.51 -18.93 -30.44
N TRP A 267 -10.50 -19.65 -30.93
CA TRP A 267 -9.09 -19.36 -30.64
C TRP A 267 -8.54 -18.37 -31.67
N HIS A 268 -8.45 -17.10 -31.26
CA HIS A 268 -7.82 -16.04 -32.04
C HIS A 268 -6.48 -15.66 -31.39
N PRO A 269 -5.34 -16.12 -31.94
CA PRO A 269 -4.01 -15.79 -31.39
C PRO A 269 -3.66 -14.31 -31.50
N GLU A 270 -4.34 -13.58 -32.38
CA GLU A 270 -4.17 -12.13 -32.58
C GLU A 270 -4.96 -11.30 -31.57
N ASP A 271 -5.84 -11.93 -30.79
CA ASP A 271 -6.41 -11.29 -29.61
C ASP A 271 -5.33 -11.33 -28.53
N GLU A 272 -4.57 -10.24 -28.45
CA GLU A 272 -3.36 -10.07 -27.65
C GLU A 272 -3.60 -10.44 -26.18
N PHE A 273 -4.86 -10.45 -25.75
CA PHE A 273 -5.32 -10.98 -24.47
C PHE A 273 -6.69 -11.66 -24.60
N SER A 274 -6.75 -12.79 -25.33
CA SER A 274 -7.78 -13.80 -25.03
C SER A 274 -7.85 -13.98 -23.52
N GLY A 275 -9.03 -13.83 -22.92
CA GLY A 275 -9.14 -13.69 -21.47
C GLY A 275 -8.75 -14.96 -20.68
N HIS A 276 -8.45 -14.80 -19.39
CA HIS A 276 -8.33 -15.88 -18.40
C HIS A 276 -9.48 -16.90 -18.53
N ASP A 277 -10.71 -16.42 -18.77
CA ASP A 277 -11.88 -17.28 -18.99
C ASP A 277 -11.77 -18.11 -20.27
N HIS A 278 -11.17 -17.56 -21.32
CA HIS A 278 -10.98 -18.25 -22.59
C HIS A 278 -10.02 -19.43 -22.42
N TYR A 279 -8.85 -19.22 -21.82
CA TYR A 279 -7.91 -20.30 -21.56
C TYR A 279 -8.41 -21.31 -20.53
N THR A 280 -9.20 -20.86 -19.55
CA THR A 280 -9.87 -21.76 -18.60
C THR A 280 -10.84 -22.70 -19.32
N GLN A 281 -11.64 -22.18 -20.26
CA GLN A 281 -12.53 -22.99 -21.09
C GLN A 281 -11.76 -23.97 -21.98
N ILE A 282 -10.64 -23.54 -22.60
CA ILE A 282 -9.78 -24.42 -23.40
C ILE A 282 -9.21 -25.54 -22.52
N MET A 283 -8.66 -25.20 -21.34
CA MET A 283 -8.09 -26.17 -20.41
C MET A 283 -9.13 -27.22 -19.99
N ASN A 284 -10.35 -26.80 -19.65
CA ASN A 284 -11.43 -27.70 -19.27
C ASN A 284 -11.83 -28.65 -20.42
N LYS A 285 -11.89 -28.14 -21.66
CA LYS A 285 -12.18 -28.97 -22.85
C LYS A 285 -11.06 -29.96 -23.15
N LEU A 286 -9.79 -29.55 -23.01
CA LEU A 286 -8.64 -30.45 -23.16
C LEU A 286 -8.66 -31.55 -22.09
N LYS A 287 -8.99 -31.23 -20.84
CA LYS A 287 -9.10 -32.23 -19.75
C LYS A 287 -10.25 -33.21 -19.97
N ALA A 288 -11.35 -32.77 -20.59
CA ALA A 288 -12.54 -33.59 -20.82
C ALA A 288 -12.47 -34.48 -22.08
N THR A 289 -11.51 -34.26 -22.97
CA THR A 289 -11.41 -34.99 -24.25
C THR A 289 -10.48 -36.19 -24.12
N THR A 290 -10.90 -37.35 -24.61
CA THR A 290 -10.03 -38.55 -24.72
C THR A 290 -9.23 -38.48 -26.02
N PHE A 291 -7.90 -38.66 -25.95
CA PHE A 291 -7.00 -38.54 -27.11
C PHE A 291 -6.33 -39.86 -27.43
N ASN A 292 -6.50 -40.35 -28.66
CA ASN A 292 -5.76 -41.52 -29.14
C ASN A 292 -4.41 -41.05 -29.74
N GLY A 293 -3.30 -41.38 -29.09
CA GLY A 293 -1.95 -41.29 -29.67
C GLY A 293 -1.21 -39.95 -29.56
N ASN A 294 -1.67 -38.99 -28.75
CA ASN A 294 -0.99 -37.68 -28.59
C ASN A 294 -1.08 -37.09 -27.17
N GLU A 295 -1.19 -37.95 -26.16
CA GLU A 295 -1.35 -37.58 -24.74
C GLU A 295 -0.28 -36.60 -24.25
N LYS A 296 0.96 -36.75 -24.73
CA LYS A 296 2.08 -35.87 -24.37
C LYS A 296 1.82 -34.40 -24.75
N ARG A 297 1.34 -34.12 -25.97
CA ARG A 297 1.11 -32.73 -26.44
C ARG A 297 -0.04 -32.07 -25.68
N VAL A 298 -1.07 -32.84 -25.37
CA VAL A 298 -2.21 -32.37 -24.56
C VAL A 298 -1.75 -32.09 -23.13
N ALA A 299 -0.93 -32.98 -22.55
CA ALA A 299 -0.35 -32.76 -21.23
C ALA A 299 0.56 -31.51 -21.21
N ASP A 300 1.35 -31.27 -22.26
CA ASP A 300 2.16 -30.05 -22.41
C ASP A 300 1.30 -28.78 -22.47
N ALA A 301 0.18 -28.82 -23.20
CA ALA A 301 -0.79 -27.73 -23.25
C ALA A 301 -1.43 -27.46 -21.89
N ILE A 302 -1.93 -28.51 -21.22
CA ILE A 302 -2.53 -28.38 -19.88
C ILE A 302 -1.52 -27.80 -18.90
N ARG A 303 -0.27 -28.30 -18.86
CA ARG A 303 0.77 -27.77 -17.96
C ARG A 303 1.08 -26.30 -18.23
N SER A 304 1.12 -25.88 -19.49
CA SER A 304 1.36 -24.48 -19.82
C SER A 304 0.18 -23.57 -19.49
N LEU A 305 -1.06 -24.07 -19.60
CA LEU A 305 -2.26 -23.36 -19.17
C LEU A 305 -2.32 -23.24 -17.65
N GLU A 306 -2.00 -24.31 -16.92
CA GLU A 306 -1.92 -24.29 -15.46
C GLU A 306 -0.87 -23.28 -14.97
N ALA A 307 0.28 -23.20 -15.64
CA ALA A 307 1.30 -22.20 -15.32
C ALA A 307 0.85 -20.75 -15.63
N LEU A 308 0.10 -20.53 -16.71
CA LEU A 308 -0.41 -19.20 -17.10
C LEU A 308 -1.58 -18.74 -16.22
N LEU A 309 -2.47 -19.66 -15.83
CA LEU A 309 -3.68 -19.40 -15.04
C LEU A 309 -3.46 -19.51 -13.53
N LYS A 310 -2.23 -19.78 -13.10
CA LYS A 310 -1.88 -19.84 -11.68
C LYS A 310 -2.10 -18.46 -11.05
N ASN A 311 -2.93 -18.37 -10.01
CA ASN A 311 -3.03 -17.15 -9.21
C ASN A 311 -1.84 -17.04 -8.25
N ASN A 312 -1.06 -15.97 -8.37
CA ASN A 312 0.07 -15.67 -7.48
C ASN A 312 -0.21 -14.46 -6.57
N LEU A 313 -1.42 -13.91 -6.59
CA LEU A 313 -1.83 -12.90 -5.62
C LEU A 313 -2.08 -13.57 -4.26
N VAL A 314 -1.49 -12.97 -3.23
CA VAL A 314 -1.55 -13.34 -1.81
C VAL A 314 -2.68 -12.60 -1.10
N LEU A 315 -2.78 -11.29 -1.32
CA LEU A 315 -3.80 -10.45 -0.67
C LEU A 315 -5.13 -10.58 -1.40
N THR A 316 -5.07 -10.61 -2.72
CA THR A 316 -6.25 -10.68 -3.55
C THR A 316 -6.62 -12.12 -3.83
N LYS A 317 -7.57 -12.67 -3.05
CA LYS A 317 -8.26 -13.91 -3.47
C LYS A 317 -8.93 -13.66 -4.81
N PRO A 318 -9.05 -14.68 -5.69
CA PRO A 318 -9.64 -14.49 -7.01
C PRO A 318 -10.98 -13.80 -6.84
N TRP A 319 -11.03 -12.57 -7.32
CA TRP A 319 -12.23 -11.76 -7.36
C TRP A 319 -13.27 -12.59 -8.10
N ASN A 320 -14.24 -13.14 -7.37
CA ASN A 320 -15.31 -13.92 -7.96
C ASN A 320 -16.22 -12.97 -8.74
N GLY A 321 -15.79 -12.54 -9.93
CA GLY A 321 -16.62 -12.08 -11.04
C GLY A 321 -17.81 -11.17 -10.73
N ILE A 322 -17.76 -10.31 -9.71
CA ILE A 322 -18.85 -9.37 -9.43
C ILE A 322 -18.38 -7.98 -9.84
N ASN A 323 -18.87 -7.56 -11.02
CA ASN A 323 -19.11 -6.17 -11.44
C ASN A 323 -18.12 -5.12 -10.91
N GLY A 324 -16.93 -5.04 -11.50
CA GLY A 324 -16.01 -3.93 -11.23
C GLY A 324 -14.58 -4.16 -11.69
N GLY A 325 -14.30 -3.89 -12.96
CA GLY A 325 -12.99 -3.39 -13.38
C GLY A 325 -11.95 -4.40 -13.89
N CYS A 326 -11.61 -5.45 -13.13
CA CYS A 326 -10.64 -6.45 -13.63
C CYS A 326 -11.39 -7.61 -14.29
N GLY A 327 -11.64 -7.43 -15.58
CA GLY A 327 -12.38 -8.38 -16.43
C GLY A 327 -11.76 -9.77 -16.44
N SER A 328 -12.47 -10.66 -17.13
CA SER A 328 -12.16 -12.06 -17.44
C SER A 328 -10.79 -12.32 -18.13
N SER A 329 -9.81 -11.42 -18.01
CA SER A 329 -8.54 -11.32 -18.73
C SER A 329 -7.31 -11.06 -17.82
N PHE A 330 -7.39 -11.39 -16.54
CA PHE A 330 -6.26 -11.22 -15.61
C PHE A 330 -5.31 -12.43 -15.60
N TYR A 331 -4.00 -12.20 -15.75
CA TYR A 331 -2.96 -13.23 -15.63
C TYR A 331 -1.95 -12.88 -14.56
N CYS A 332 -1.49 -13.85 -13.78
CA CYS A 332 -0.41 -13.59 -12.83
C CYS A 332 0.96 -13.90 -13.42
N THR A 333 1.96 -13.19 -12.90
CA THR A 333 3.37 -13.53 -13.03
C THR A 333 3.96 -13.76 -11.63
N GLU A 334 5.25 -13.99 -11.53
CA GLU A 334 5.95 -14.11 -10.26
C GLU A 334 7.11 -13.10 -10.24
N VAL A 335 7.28 -12.45 -9.08
CA VAL A 335 8.38 -11.52 -8.79
C VAL A 335 9.21 -12.16 -7.67
N ASP A 336 10.45 -12.48 -7.98
CA ASP A 336 11.35 -13.17 -7.06
C ASP A 336 11.90 -12.18 -6.02
N ASP A 337 12.34 -12.65 -4.85
CA ASP A 337 12.87 -11.78 -3.77
C ASP A 337 14.10 -10.97 -4.22
N LYS A 338 14.94 -11.58 -5.07
CA LYS A 338 16.09 -10.94 -5.71
C LYS A 338 15.71 -9.79 -6.67
N ASP A 339 14.45 -9.72 -7.08
CA ASP A 339 13.94 -8.65 -7.95
C ASP A 339 13.37 -7.48 -7.14
N LEU A 340 13.37 -7.53 -5.80
CA LEU A 340 12.97 -6.38 -5.00
C LEU A 340 14.01 -5.25 -5.14
N PRO A 341 13.57 -3.97 -5.24
CA PRO A 341 14.48 -2.85 -5.44
C PRO A 341 15.17 -2.37 -4.16
N TRP A 342 15.14 -3.16 -3.08
CA TRP A 342 15.78 -2.87 -1.80
C TRP A 342 16.43 -4.13 -1.22
N ASP A 343 17.35 -3.93 -0.28
CA ASP A 343 17.95 -5.01 0.50
C ASP A 343 17.03 -5.39 1.67
N GLU A 344 16.63 -6.66 1.75
CA GLU A 344 15.79 -7.19 2.84
C GLU A 344 16.52 -7.29 4.19
N THR A 345 17.86 -7.23 4.18
CA THR A 345 18.68 -7.32 5.40
C THR A 345 18.91 -5.97 6.07
N GLU A 346 18.65 -4.86 5.37
CA GLU A 346 18.76 -3.52 5.92
C GLU A 346 17.59 -3.25 6.87
N THR A 347 17.89 -2.90 8.12
CA THR A 347 16.87 -2.69 9.18
C THR A 347 16.65 -1.22 9.56
N ASP A 348 17.47 -0.30 9.06
CA ASP A 348 17.49 1.12 9.44
C ASP A 348 17.42 1.99 8.17
N TRP A 349 16.22 2.08 7.58
CA TRP A 349 15.96 2.81 6.35
C TRP A 349 14.90 3.91 6.48
#